data_AF-A0A0R3PXH3-F1
#
_entry.id   AF-A0A0R3PXH3-F1
#
_cell.length_a   1.000
_cell.length_b   1.000
_cell.length_c   1.000
_cell.angle_alpha   90.00
_cell.angle_beta   90.00
_cell.angle_gamma   90.00
#
_symmetry.space_group_name_H-M   'P 1'
#
loop_
_entity.id
_entity.type
_entity.pdbx_description
1 polymer ?
#
loop_
_entity_poly.entity_id
_entity_poly.type
_entity_poly.pdbx_seq_one_letter_code
_entity_poly.pdbx_strand_id
1 'polypeptide(L)' 'MSGFRSEITMGTDLDPFNKPEHVNTLKGRSLYVFVIFYTLAVCLIVMVFEFFMPVLFNHNYPDMQ' A
#
# COMPACT_ATOMS: atom_id res chain seq x y z
N MET A 1 -17.86 -37.51 -43.10
CA MET A 1 -18.73 -36.44 -42.56
C MET A 1 -18.22 -36.06 -41.18
N SER A 2 -17.99 -34.75 -41.04
CA SER A 2 -17.80 -33.91 -39.85
C SER A 2 -17.82 -34.54 -38.45
N GLY A 3 -16.83 -34.18 -37.65
CA GLY A 3 -16.92 -34.28 -36.20
C GLY A 3 -15.71 -33.78 -35.42
N PHE A 4 -14.95 -32.80 -35.94
CA PHE A 4 -13.89 -32.12 -35.19
C PHE A 4 -14.55 -31.33 -34.05
N ARG A 5 -14.67 -31.96 -32.89
CA ARG A 5 -15.05 -31.29 -31.64
C ARG A 5 -13.76 -30.88 -30.94
N SER A 6 -13.04 -29.93 -31.52
CA SER A 6 -12.13 -29.10 -30.74
C SER A 6 -13.01 -28.26 -29.83
N GLU A 7 -12.99 -28.59 -28.55
CA GLU A 7 -13.48 -27.74 -27.48
C GLU A 7 -13.11 -26.29 -27.76
N ILE A 8 -14.14 -25.46 -27.93
CA ILE A 8 -14.03 -24.08 -28.36
C ILE A 8 -13.63 -23.28 -27.11
N THR A 9 -12.37 -23.38 -26.68
CA THR A 9 -11.70 -22.33 -25.88
C THR A 9 -11.24 -21.22 -26.82
N MET A 10 -12.16 -20.74 -27.65
CA MET A 10 -11.90 -19.73 -28.67
C MET A 10 -12.45 -18.39 -28.16
N GLY A 11 -11.54 -17.51 -27.76
CA GLY A 11 -11.74 -16.07 -27.99
C GLY A 11 -11.51 -15.12 -26.82
N THR A 12 -11.32 -15.59 -25.58
CA THR A 12 -10.99 -14.68 -24.46
C THR A 12 -9.49 -14.53 -24.22
N ASP A 13 -8.70 -15.55 -24.57
CA ASP A 13 -7.26 -15.58 -24.26
C ASP A 13 -6.41 -14.98 -25.40
N LEU A 14 -7.00 -14.83 -26.58
CA LEU A 14 -6.37 -14.32 -27.80
C LEU A 14 -6.86 -12.93 -28.20
N ASP A 15 -7.71 -12.29 -27.40
CA ASP A 15 -8.15 -10.92 -27.66
C ASP A 15 -6.98 -9.95 -27.40
N PRO A 16 -6.42 -9.28 -28.43
CA PRO A 16 -5.35 -8.30 -28.25
C PRO A 16 -5.78 -7.08 -27.42
N PHE A 17 -7.08 -6.94 -27.16
CA PHE A 17 -7.68 -5.94 -26.30
C PHE A 17 -8.06 -6.47 -24.91
N ASN A 18 -7.99 -7.79 -24.67
CA ASN A 18 -7.93 -8.38 -23.33
C ASN A 18 -6.53 -8.15 -22.75
N LYS A 19 -6.16 -6.87 -22.65
CA LYS A 19 -5.11 -6.46 -21.75
C LYS A 19 -5.61 -6.92 -20.38
N PRO A 20 -4.87 -7.75 -19.62
CA PRO A 20 -5.17 -7.90 -18.21
C PRO A 20 -5.21 -6.46 -17.74
N GLU A 21 -6.41 -6.02 -17.39
CA GLU A 21 -6.69 -4.70 -16.90
C GLU A 21 -5.53 -4.41 -15.98
N HIS A 22 -4.64 -3.53 -16.43
CA HIS A 22 -3.47 -3.14 -15.69
C HIS A 22 -4.08 -2.28 -14.61
N VAL A 23 -4.70 -2.96 -13.65
CA VAL A 23 -5.42 -2.44 -12.52
C VAL A 23 -4.42 -1.47 -11.98
N ASN A 24 -4.71 -0.20 -12.17
CA ASN A 24 -4.07 0.87 -11.44
C ASN A 24 -4.50 0.79 -9.97
N THR A 25 -4.61 -0.42 -9.41
CA THR A 25 -4.34 -0.66 -8.01
C THR A 25 -2.89 -0.23 -7.84
N LEU A 26 -2.67 0.84 -7.08
CA LEU A 26 -1.38 1.51 -6.97
C LEU A 26 -0.26 0.47 -6.88
N LYS A 27 0.53 0.37 -7.95
CA LYS A 27 1.72 -0.47 -8.12
C LYS A 27 2.40 -0.63 -6.76
N GLY A 28 2.26 -1.76 -6.06
CA GLY A 28 2.50 -1.89 -4.60
C GLY A 28 3.82 -1.28 -4.08
N ARG A 29 4.80 -1.09 -4.95
CA ARG A 29 6.01 -0.28 -4.75
C ARG A 29 5.76 1.18 -4.37
N SER A 30 4.81 1.90 -4.98
CA SER A 30 4.50 3.29 -4.62
C SER A 30 3.76 3.38 -3.28
N LEU A 31 2.91 2.38 -2.98
CA LEU A 31 2.22 2.28 -1.69
C LEU A 31 3.21 2.08 -0.54
N TYR A 32 4.19 1.20 -0.70
CA TYR A 32 5.22 0.96 0.31
C TYR A 32 6.02 2.22 0.63
N VAL A 33 6.42 2.98 -0.39
CA VAL A 33 7.13 4.25 -0.24
C VAL A 33 6.27 5.27 0.52
N PHE A 34 4.99 5.38 0.19
CA PHE A 34 4.05 6.26 0.88
C PHE A 34 3.92 5.92 2.36
N VAL A 35 3.80 4.63 2.71
CA VAL A 35 3.67 4.18 4.10
C VAL A 35 4.93 4.50 4.91
N ILE A 36 6.12 4.31 4.34
CA ILE A 36 7.38 4.66 5.02
C ILE A 36 7.44 6.16 5.30
N PHE A 37 7.22 6.99 4.29
CA PHE A 37 7.28 8.45 4.47
C PHE A 37 6.24 8.96 5.45
N TYR A 38 5.03 8.39 5.42
CA TYR A 38 3.99 8.71 6.38
C TYR A 38 4.41 8.35 7.81
N THR A 39 4.95 7.14 8.01
CA THR A 39 5.43 6.71 9.33
C THR A 39 6.55 7.61 9.84
N LEU A 40 7.51 7.95 8.98
CA LEU A 40 8.59 8.89 9.30
C LEU A 40 8.06 10.27 9.66
N ALA A 41 7.09 10.79 8.92
CA ALA A 41 6.49 12.10 9.19
C ALA A 41 5.78 12.12 10.56
N VAL A 42 4.99 11.08 10.88
CA VAL A 42 4.34 10.96 12.20
C VAL A 42 5.39 10.92 13.32
N CYS A 43 6.43 10.11 13.17
CA CYS A 43 7.52 10.05 14.15
C CYS A 43 8.22 11.41 14.33
N LEU A 44 8.52 12.12 13.23
CA LEU A 44 9.15 13.44 13.29
C LEU A 44 8.24 14.48 13.97
N ILE A 45 6.94 14.46 13.68
CA ILE A 45 5.98 15.35 14.34
C ILE A 45 5.95 15.08 15.85
N VAL A 46 5.88 13.81 16.27
CA VAL A 46 5.96 13.44 17.69
C VAL A 46 7.27 13.90 18.30
N MET A 47 8.41 13.72 17.63
CA MET A 47 9.70 14.21 18.12
C MET A 47 9.76 15.73 18.27
N VAL A 48 9.17 16.49 17.34
CA VAL A 48 9.10 17.96 17.43
C VAL A 48 8.24 18.38 18.63
N PHE A 49 7.09 17.73 18.83
CA PHE A 49 6.27 17.99 20.01
C PHE A 49 6.99 17.63 21.30
N GLU A 50 7.66 16.47 21.37
CA GLU A 50 8.48 16.09 22.52
C GLU A 50 9.62 17.08 22.79
N PHE A 51 10.22 17.67 21.76
CA PHE A 51 11.28 18.66 21.92
C PHE A 51 10.79 19.98 22.54
N PHE A 52 9.64 20.49 22.09
CA PHE A 52 9.09 21.76 22.60
C PHE A 52 8.35 21.60 23.94
N MET A 53 7.67 20.47 24.13
CA MET A 53 6.93 20.14 25.33
C MET A 53 6.99 18.63 25.52
N PRO A 54 7.96 18.12 26.30
CA PRO A 54 8.10 16.68 26.50
C PRO A 54 6.89 16.14 27.26
N VAL A 55 6.13 15.25 26.62
CA VAL A 55 4.94 14.61 27.21
C VAL A 55 5.28 13.16 27.58
N LEU A 56 5.95 12.43 26.71
CA LEU A 56 6.29 11.02 26.88
C LEU A 56 7.57 10.81 27.70
N PHE A 57 8.58 11.69 27.55
CA PHE A 57 9.90 11.52 28.19
C PHE A 57 10.27 12.60 29.20
N ASN A 58 9.27 13.21 29.84
CA ASN A 58 9.52 14.21 30.87
C ASN A 58 9.77 13.55 32.24
N HIS A 59 11.03 13.60 32.69
CA HIS A 59 11.50 13.09 33.99
C HIS A 59 10.91 13.83 35.20
N ASN A 60 10.28 14.98 34.97
CA ASN A 60 9.65 15.78 36.01
C ASN A 60 8.13 15.55 36.10
N TYR A 61 7.55 14.61 35.33
CA TYR A 61 6.18 14.20 35.62
C TYR A 61 6.18 13.47 36.96
N PRO A 62 5.36 13.90 37.93
CA PRO A 62 5.13 13.07 39.09
C PRO A 62 4.56 11.74 38.59
N ASP A 63 5.16 10.63 39.04
CA ASP A 63 4.59 9.31 38.81
C ASP A 63 3.10 9.40 39.15
N MET A 64 2.24 9.04 38.20
CA MET A 64 0.81 8.98 38.44
C MET A 64 0.60 7.92 39.54
N GLN A 65 0.51 8.35 40.80
CA GLN A 65 0.12 7.50 41.93
C GLN A 65 -1.25 6.87 41.71
#